data_AF-A0A382PNW0-F1
#
_entry.id   AF-A0A382PNW0-F1
#
_cell.length_a   1.000
_cell.length_b   1.000
_cell.length_c   1.000
_cell.angle_alpha   90.00
_cell.angle_beta   90.00
_cell.angle_gamma   90.00
#
_symmetry.space_group_name_H-M   'P 1'
#
loop_
_entity.id
_entity.type
_entity.pdbx_description
1 polymer ?
#
loop_
_entity_poly.entity_id
_entity_poly.type
_entity_poly.pdbx_seq_one_letter_code
_entity_poly.pdbx_strand_id
1 'polypeptide(L)'
;SGKEEQGRFALQTSVDLLNYYNDYFGIPFPLPKLDHLAIPDFAAGAMENWGAITYREVALLVDPDNSSAGTRQIVAAIISHEMAHMWFGDLVTMKWWNDLWLNESFASWMGDKAVDAIHPEWDMWTQFLTADTASAFSLDGLSNSHPIEQEVNNPAEIGQLFDAISYSKGGSILRMLEDFIGASDFQKGIRAYLTDNSYGNAETQDLWSALEVSSGKPVGKVMDSWVKQTGFPMISADRAQDSKNIKLSQTRFLYDHIEDKQDNKEKTSWFVPIKIGSNLEDNLQTLLMESRDIKIQLETNQKGNVSWIKLNPNQTGFYRTKYTESDLENLKNAIVAGELNP
;
A
#
# COMPACT_ATOMS: atom_id res chain seq x y z
N SER A 1 31.96 -1.01 -26.54
CA SER A 1 30.73 -1.80 -26.74
C SER A 1 29.60 -1.08 -26.02
N GLY A 2 28.42 -0.98 -26.63
CA GLY A 2 27.25 -0.39 -25.98
C GLY A 2 26.56 -1.39 -25.04
N LYS A 3 25.67 -0.90 -24.17
CA LYS A 3 24.81 -1.71 -23.28
C LYS A 3 23.40 -1.95 -23.85
N GLU A 4 23.23 -1.78 -25.16
CA GLU A 4 21.92 -1.83 -25.84
C GLU A 4 21.14 -3.12 -25.55
N GLU A 5 21.80 -4.28 -25.61
CA GLU A 5 21.18 -5.58 -25.31
C GLU A 5 20.60 -5.65 -23.89
N GLN A 6 21.20 -4.95 -22.93
CA GLN A 6 20.71 -4.92 -21.55
C GLN A 6 19.42 -4.10 -21.39
N GLY A 7 19.06 -3.28 -22.39
CA GLY A 7 17.81 -2.52 -22.42
C GLY A 7 16.61 -3.30 -22.98
N ARG A 8 16.81 -4.50 -23.52
CA ARG A 8 15.71 -5.29 -24.14
C ARG A 8 14.63 -5.69 -23.14
N PHE A 9 15.03 -6.05 -21.92
CA PHE A 9 14.10 -6.36 -20.84
C PHE A 9 13.21 -5.16 -20.54
N ALA A 10 13.81 -3.99 -20.33
CA ALA A 10 13.08 -2.76 -20.07
C ALA A 10 12.10 -2.41 -21.19
N LEU A 11 12.54 -2.51 -22.46
CA LEU A 11 11.66 -2.24 -23.60
C LEU A 11 10.42 -3.13 -23.62
N GLN A 12 10.58 -4.44 -23.41
CA GLN A 12 9.46 -5.37 -23.40
C GLN A 12 8.50 -5.07 -22.24
N THR A 13 9.06 -4.92 -21.03
CA THR A 13 8.30 -4.57 -19.82
C THR A 13 7.52 -3.27 -20.00
N SER A 14 8.13 -2.22 -20.56
CA SER A 14 7.47 -0.94 -20.82
C SER A 14 6.30 -1.07 -21.81
N VAL A 15 6.42 -1.89 -22.86
CA VAL A 15 5.32 -2.11 -23.82
C VAL A 15 4.12 -2.77 -23.13
N ASP A 16 4.37 -3.79 -22.31
CA ASP A 16 3.32 -4.51 -21.60
C ASP A 16 2.65 -3.62 -20.54
N LEU A 17 3.45 -2.84 -19.80
CA LEU A 17 2.96 -1.86 -18.83
C LEU A 17 2.16 -0.73 -19.47
N LEU A 18 2.58 -0.22 -20.64
CA LEU A 18 1.85 0.84 -21.32
C LEU A 18 0.43 0.40 -21.70
N ASN A 19 0.30 -0.85 -22.18
CA ASN A 19 -1.02 -1.44 -22.46
C ASN A 19 -1.84 -1.57 -21.17
N TYR A 20 -1.22 -2.11 -20.11
CA TYR A 20 -1.88 -2.24 -18.81
C TYR A 20 -2.38 -0.91 -18.28
N TYR A 21 -1.57 0.16 -18.32
CA TYR A 21 -1.96 1.47 -17.78
C TYR A 21 -3.03 2.17 -18.62
N ASN A 22 -2.93 2.11 -19.94
CA ASN A 22 -3.98 2.63 -20.82
C ASN A 22 -5.34 2.00 -20.49
N ASP A 23 -5.35 0.68 -20.27
CA ASP A 23 -6.56 -0.07 -19.92
C ASP A 23 -7.00 0.20 -18.48
N TYR A 24 -6.08 0.16 -17.51
CA TYR A 24 -6.40 0.31 -16.09
C TYR A 24 -6.96 1.70 -15.79
N PHE A 25 -6.29 2.76 -16.27
CA PHE A 25 -6.71 4.14 -16.09
C PHE A 25 -7.80 4.59 -17.08
N GLY A 26 -8.00 3.84 -18.16
CA GLY A 26 -9.00 4.19 -19.19
C GLY A 26 -8.67 5.50 -19.93
N ILE A 27 -7.42 5.98 -19.82
CA ILE A 27 -6.92 7.19 -20.46
C ILE A 27 -5.64 6.79 -21.20
N PRO A 28 -5.61 6.83 -22.54
CA PRO A 28 -4.41 6.54 -23.30
C PRO A 28 -3.28 7.52 -22.96
N PHE A 29 -2.04 7.03 -22.92
CA PHE A 29 -0.86 7.87 -22.82
C PHE A 29 -0.86 8.93 -23.93
N PRO A 30 -0.73 10.24 -23.60
CA PRO A 30 -1.06 11.30 -24.55
C PRO A 30 0.08 11.69 -25.51
N LEU A 31 1.32 11.29 -25.23
CA LEU A 31 2.48 11.70 -26.03
C LEU A 31 2.81 10.68 -27.13
N PRO A 32 3.42 11.10 -28.26
CA PRO A 32 3.71 10.19 -29.38
C PRO A 32 4.81 9.17 -29.09
N LYS A 33 5.58 9.36 -28.02
CA LYS A 33 6.69 8.49 -27.62
C LYS A 33 6.97 8.60 -26.12
N LEU A 34 7.55 7.56 -25.55
CA LEU A 34 8.05 7.48 -24.19
C LEU A 34 9.45 6.90 -24.23
N ASP A 35 10.46 7.72 -23.91
CA ASP A 35 11.85 7.27 -23.87
C ASP A 35 12.23 6.82 -22.46
N HIS A 36 13.02 5.75 -22.36
CA HIS A 36 13.66 5.31 -21.13
C HIS A 36 15.18 5.47 -21.25
N LEU A 37 15.79 6.30 -20.40
CA LEU A 37 17.16 6.75 -20.53
C LEU A 37 18.01 6.25 -19.35
N ALA A 38 18.97 5.36 -19.61
CA ALA A 38 19.96 4.95 -18.60
C ALA A 38 21.07 6.02 -18.48
N ILE A 39 21.20 6.60 -17.29
CA ILE A 39 22.19 7.62 -16.94
C ILE A 39 23.25 7.00 -16.01
N PRO A 40 24.56 7.06 -16.36
CA PRO A 40 25.63 6.51 -15.52
C PRO A 40 25.72 7.16 -14.13
N ASP A 41 25.63 8.49 -14.08
CA ASP A 41 25.72 9.28 -12.86
C ASP A 41 24.39 10.00 -12.60
N PHE A 42 23.56 9.42 -11.73
CA PHE A 42 22.23 9.96 -11.43
C PHE A 42 21.95 9.97 -9.92
N ALA A 43 21.51 11.11 -9.39
CA ALA A 43 21.37 11.31 -7.95
C ALA A 43 20.23 10.49 -7.35
N ALA A 44 19.07 10.43 -8.02
CA ALA A 44 17.93 9.61 -7.64
C ALA A 44 18.04 8.19 -8.22
N GLY A 45 17.06 7.32 -7.93
CA GLY A 45 16.95 6.00 -8.57
C GLY A 45 16.49 6.12 -10.02
N ALA A 46 15.40 6.86 -10.22
CA ALA A 46 14.85 7.27 -11.51
C ALA A 46 14.10 8.62 -11.35
N MET A 47 13.57 9.16 -12.44
CA MET A 47 12.77 10.39 -12.47
C MET A 47 11.87 10.39 -13.70
N GLU A 48 10.60 10.68 -13.45
CA GLU A 48 9.43 10.51 -14.31
C GLU A 48 9.24 11.60 -15.38
N ASN A 49 10.30 12.24 -15.89
CA ASN A 49 10.12 13.36 -16.82
C ASN A 49 9.21 12.97 -18.02
N TRP A 50 8.10 13.68 -18.22
CA TRP A 50 7.02 13.28 -19.12
C TRP A 50 7.50 13.01 -20.56
N GLY A 51 7.48 11.74 -20.98
CA GLY A 51 7.94 11.28 -22.30
C GLY A 51 9.45 11.01 -22.44
N ALA A 52 10.23 11.16 -21.35
CA ALA A 52 11.67 10.88 -21.28
C ALA A 52 12.11 10.53 -19.85
N ILE A 53 11.74 9.34 -19.37
CA ILE A 53 12.07 8.88 -18.03
C ILE A 53 13.56 8.59 -17.93
N THR A 54 14.20 9.05 -16.87
CA THR A 54 15.64 8.85 -16.62
C THR A 54 15.86 7.89 -15.47
N TYR A 55 16.85 7.01 -15.60
CA TYR A 55 17.14 5.95 -14.63
C TYR A 55 18.63 5.91 -14.32
N ARG A 56 19.01 5.48 -13.11
CA ARG A 56 20.33 4.86 -12.92
C ARG A 56 20.42 3.61 -13.78
N GLU A 57 21.62 3.28 -14.27
CA GLU A 57 21.82 2.06 -15.07
C GLU A 57 21.30 0.80 -14.38
N VAL A 58 21.51 0.66 -13.07
CA VAL A 58 21.05 -0.49 -12.27
C VAL A 58 19.53 -0.58 -12.11
N ALA A 59 18.81 0.49 -12.43
CA ALA A 59 17.36 0.59 -12.32
C ALA A 59 16.63 0.40 -13.66
N LEU A 60 17.38 0.21 -14.76
CA LEU A 60 16.82 0.01 -16.10
C LEU A 60 17.45 -1.17 -16.85
N LEU A 61 18.77 -1.35 -16.73
CA LEU A 61 19.52 -2.33 -17.51
C LEU A 61 19.55 -3.69 -16.81
N VAL A 62 19.20 -4.73 -17.57
CA VAL A 62 19.24 -6.13 -17.13
C VAL A 62 20.20 -6.90 -18.02
N ASP A 63 21.23 -7.49 -17.42
CA ASP A 63 22.11 -8.42 -18.12
C ASP A 63 21.40 -9.79 -18.24
N PRO A 64 21.11 -10.28 -19.46
CA PRO A 64 20.37 -11.52 -19.65
C PRO A 64 21.07 -12.74 -19.07
N ASP A 65 22.41 -12.71 -18.97
CA ASP A 65 23.23 -13.83 -18.51
C ASP A 65 23.56 -13.73 -17.01
N ASN A 66 23.62 -12.52 -16.46
CA ASN A 66 24.15 -12.27 -15.11
C ASN A 66 23.15 -11.68 -14.11
N SER A 67 22.07 -11.02 -14.55
CA SER A 67 21.10 -10.41 -13.63
C SER A 67 20.16 -11.47 -13.02
N SER A 68 20.09 -11.47 -11.69
CA SER A 68 19.24 -12.39 -10.93
C SER A 68 17.74 -12.16 -11.17
N ALA A 69 16.91 -13.14 -10.81
CA ALA A 69 15.45 -12.99 -10.87
C ALA A 69 14.95 -11.79 -10.04
N GLY A 70 15.46 -11.62 -8.82
CA GLY A 70 15.11 -10.48 -7.96
C GLY A 70 15.53 -9.14 -8.57
N THR A 71 16.68 -9.08 -9.26
CA THR A 71 17.08 -7.87 -9.98
C THR A 71 16.09 -7.52 -11.10
N ARG A 72 15.60 -8.53 -11.84
CA ARG A 72 14.60 -8.32 -12.91
C ARG A 72 13.27 -7.81 -12.34
N GLN A 73 12.82 -8.37 -11.22
CA GLN A 73 11.62 -7.93 -10.52
C GLN A 73 11.73 -6.49 -10.04
N ILE A 74 12.86 -6.12 -9.40
CA ILE A 74 13.12 -4.74 -8.95
C ILE A 74 13.14 -3.78 -10.14
N VAL A 75 13.85 -4.11 -11.23
CA VAL A 75 13.90 -3.25 -12.42
C VAL A 75 12.50 -3.10 -13.04
N ALA A 76 11.72 -4.18 -13.12
CA ALA A 76 10.34 -4.10 -13.62
C ALA A 76 9.46 -3.21 -12.73
N ALA A 77 9.55 -3.35 -11.41
CA ALA A 77 8.81 -2.52 -10.45
C ALA A 77 9.20 -1.04 -10.54
N ILE A 78 10.49 -0.72 -10.72
CA ILE A 78 10.93 0.66 -10.92
C ILE A 78 10.41 1.21 -12.26
N ILE A 79 10.53 0.47 -13.37
CA ILE A 79 9.96 0.91 -14.66
C ILE A 79 8.46 1.17 -14.53
N SER A 80 7.75 0.26 -13.86
CA SER A 80 6.32 0.36 -13.55
C SER A 80 5.99 1.62 -12.73
N HIS A 81 6.71 1.88 -11.63
CA HIS A 81 6.58 3.08 -10.81
C HIS A 81 6.70 4.36 -11.65
N GLU A 82 7.78 4.48 -12.43
CA GLU A 82 8.01 5.68 -13.26
C GLU A 82 6.98 5.84 -14.39
N MET A 83 6.47 4.73 -14.92
CA MET A 83 5.43 4.77 -15.94
C MET A 83 4.05 5.11 -15.36
N ALA A 84 3.77 4.73 -14.12
CA ALA A 84 2.55 5.14 -13.43
C ALA A 84 2.50 6.66 -13.22
N HIS A 85 3.66 7.30 -13.03
CA HIS A 85 3.76 8.75 -12.91
C HIS A 85 3.28 9.53 -14.15
N MET A 86 3.29 8.90 -15.34
CA MET A 86 2.72 9.50 -16.56
C MET A 86 1.24 9.87 -16.38
N TRP A 87 0.53 9.23 -15.43
CA TRP A 87 -0.82 9.59 -14.98
C TRP A 87 -0.82 10.27 -13.61
N PHE A 88 -0.08 9.72 -12.63
CA PHE A 88 0.00 10.23 -11.25
C PHE A 88 1.28 11.05 -11.02
N GLY A 89 1.24 12.31 -11.41
CA GLY A 89 2.35 13.25 -11.27
C GLY A 89 2.49 14.15 -12.48
N ASP A 90 2.41 13.57 -13.68
CA ASP A 90 2.48 14.31 -14.93
C ASP A 90 1.10 14.77 -15.42
N LEU A 91 0.17 13.82 -15.69
CA LEU A 91 -1.17 14.16 -16.15
C LEU A 91 -1.98 14.87 -15.06
N VAL A 92 -1.88 14.40 -13.83
CA VAL A 92 -2.46 15.03 -12.64
C VAL A 92 -1.36 15.21 -11.62
N THR A 93 -0.99 16.45 -11.34
CA THR A 93 0.08 16.78 -10.39
C THR A 93 -0.52 17.21 -9.06
N MET A 94 0.06 16.82 -7.92
CA MET A 94 -0.34 17.41 -6.64
C MET A 94 -0.26 18.95 -6.69
N LYS A 95 -1.20 19.63 -6.02
CA LYS A 95 -1.25 21.10 -6.01
C LYS A 95 -0.10 21.74 -5.23
N TRP A 96 0.35 21.07 -4.17
CA TRP A 96 1.52 21.47 -3.39
C TRP A 96 2.18 20.25 -2.74
N TRP A 97 3.43 20.41 -2.31
CA TRP A 97 4.30 19.34 -1.81
C TRP A 97 3.79 18.64 -0.55
N ASN A 98 2.85 19.23 0.19
CA ASN A 98 2.19 18.53 1.31
C ASN A 98 1.41 17.29 0.85
N ASP A 99 1.00 17.27 -0.42
CA ASP A 99 0.27 16.18 -1.06
C ASP A 99 1.19 15.35 -2.00
N LEU A 100 2.53 15.39 -1.82
CA LEU A 100 3.49 14.62 -2.62
C LEU A 100 3.13 13.13 -2.71
N TRP A 101 2.54 12.59 -1.64
CA TRP A 101 2.08 11.21 -1.57
C TRP A 101 1.06 10.85 -2.66
N LEU A 102 0.27 11.80 -3.19
CA LEU A 102 -0.64 11.57 -4.31
C LEU A 102 0.10 11.10 -5.56
N ASN A 103 1.35 11.51 -5.73
CA ASN A 103 2.22 11.03 -6.81
C ASN A 103 2.92 9.75 -6.37
N GLU A 104 3.75 9.85 -5.32
CA GLU A 104 4.72 8.80 -4.96
C GLU A 104 4.07 7.54 -4.42
N SER A 105 3.07 7.67 -3.53
CA SER A 105 2.39 6.49 -2.98
C SER A 105 1.63 5.73 -4.05
N PHE A 106 1.00 6.46 -4.97
CA PHE A 106 0.28 5.86 -6.09
C PHE A 106 1.21 5.16 -7.05
N ALA A 107 2.31 5.81 -7.43
CA ALA A 107 3.31 5.22 -8.30
C ALA A 107 3.93 3.97 -7.67
N SER A 108 4.22 3.97 -6.36
CA SER A 108 4.75 2.79 -5.66
C SER A 108 3.75 1.65 -5.65
N TRP A 109 2.51 1.89 -5.21
CA TRP A 109 1.47 0.86 -5.19
C TRP A 109 1.17 0.31 -6.60
N MET A 110 1.11 1.20 -7.59
CA MET A 110 0.85 0.83 -8.98
C MET A 110 2.05 0.10 -9.60
N GLY A 111 3.26 0.41 -9.15
CA GLY A 111 4.51 -0.25 -9.50
C GLY A 111 4.40 -1.75 -9.31
N ASP A 112 4.10 -2.19 -8.09
CA ASP A 112 3.90 -3.60 -7.76
C ASP A 112 2.63 -4.18 -8.37
N LYS A 113 1.50 -3.45 -8.34
CA LYS A 113 0.22 -3.95 -8.85
C LYS A 113 0.25 -4.29 -10.33
N ALA A 114 0.83 -3.40 -11.14
CA ALA A 114 0.90 -3.61 -12.58
C ALA A 114 1.85 -4.75 -12.91
N VAL A 115 3.00 -4.84 -12.23
CA VAL A 115 3.95 -5.96 -12.39
C VAL A 115 3.31 -7.28 -12.00
N ASP A 116 2.59 -7.35 -10.88
CA ASP A 116 1.85 -8.55 -10.46
C ASP A 116 0.81 -8.98 -11.51
N ALA A 117 0.14 -8.02 -12.15
CA ALA A 117 -0.87 -8.31 -13.16
C ALA A 117 -0.27 -8.86 -14.46
N ILE A 118 0.91 -8.38 -14.87
CA ILE A 118 1.61 -8.86 -16.09
C ILE A 118 2.46 -10.11 -15.82
N HIS A 119 2.93 -10.30 -14.58
CA HIS A 119 3.76 -11.41 -14.12
C HIS A 119 3.21 -12.02 -12.82
N PRO A 120 2.03 -12.65 -12.84
CA PRO A 120 1.39 -13.22 -11.64
C PRO A 120 2.22 -14.32 -10.99
N GLU A 121 3.14 -14.94 -11.72
CA GLU A 121 4.06 -15.94 -11.20
C GLU A 121 5.16 -15.38 -10.29
N TRP A 122 5.32 -14.05 -10.22
CA TRP A 122 6.30 -13.40 -9.35
C TRP A 122 5.80 -13.13 -7.93
N ASP A 123 4.48 -13.24 -7.70
CA ASP A 123 3.85 -13.04 -6.39
C ASP A 123 4.32 -11.74 -5.71
N MET A 124 4.18 -10.61 -6.43
CA MET A 124 4.73 -9.33 -6.01
C MET A 124 4.12 -8.87 -4.69
N TRP A 125 2.85 -9.20 -4.43
CA TRP A 125 2.18 -8.82 -3.19
C TRP A 125 2.75 -9.47 -1.93
N THR A 126 3.34 -10.66 -2.04
CA THR A 126 4.08 -11.28 -0.93
C THR A 126 5.39 -10.54 -0.69
N GLN A 127 6.09 -10.16 -1.77
CA GLN A 127 7.33 -9.38 -1.69
C GLN A 127 7.09 -7.98 -1.09
N PHE A 128 6.01 -7.31 -1.52
CA PHE A 128 5.56 -6.01 -1.02
C PHE A 128 5.41 -5.96 0.51
N LEU A 129 4.92 -7.05 1.12
CA LEU A 129 4.79 -7.12 2.58
C LEU A 129 6.15 -7.05 3.29
N THR A 130 7.16 -7.68 2.70
CA THR A 130 8.51 -7.79 3.28
C THR A 130 9.42 -6.62 2.94
N ALA A 131 9.22 -5.99 1.78
CA ALA A 131 9.98 -4.82 1.33
C ALA A 131 9.32 -3.53 1.86
N ASP A 132 8.16 -3.19 1.33
CA ASP A 132 7.49 -1.92 1.59
C ASP A 132 6.77 -1.88 2.93
N THR A 133 5.84 -2.78 3.18
CA THR A 133 5.05 -2.73 4.43
C THR A 133 5.94 -2.86 5.66
N ALA A 134 6.99 -3.70 5.62
CA ALA A 134 7.95 -3.82 6.71
C ALA A 134 8.84 -2.56 6.88
N SER A 135 9.28 -1.95 5.77
CA SER A 135 10.04 -0.69 5.79
C SER A 135 9.21 0.44 6.43
N ALA A 136 7.95 0.57 6.00
CA ALA A 136 6.99 1.52 6.55
C ALA A 136 6.76 1.28 8.05
N PHE A 137 6.50 0.04 8.48
CA PHE A 137 6.34 -0.25 9.91
C PHE A 137 7.58 0.07 10.74
N SER A 138 8.77 -0.12 10.17
CA SER A 138 10.03 0.13 10.88
C SER A 138 10.24 1.62 11.15
N LEU A 139 9.98 2.46 10.15
CA LEU A 139 10.11 3.92 10.29
C LEU A 139 8.96 4.52 11.10
N ASP A 140 7.72 4.14 10.81
CA ASP A 140 6.50 4.72 11.40
C ASP A 140 6.23 4.22 12.84
N GLY A 141 6.95 3.18 13.27
CA GLY A 141 6.97 2.71 14.66
C GLY A 141 7.86 3.54 15.59
N LEU A 142 8.62 4.50 15.05
CA LEU A 142 9.46 5.42 15.82
C LEU A 142 8.68 6.66 16.27
N SER A 143 9.05 7.22 17.42
CA SER A 143 8.40 8.42 17.97
C SER A 143 8.63 9.68 17.13
N ASN A 144 9.71 9.72 16.34
CA ASN A 144 10.09 10.83 15.47
C ASN A 144 9.68 10.67 13.99
N SER A 145 8.74 9.78 13.68
CA SER A 145 8.12 9.70 12.34
C SER A 145 7.19 10.91 12.07
N HIS A 146 6.56 10.96 10.89
CA HIS A 146 5.67 12.05 10.47
C HIS A 146 4.39 11.52 9.78
N PRO A 147 3.31 12.32 9.67
CA PRO A 147 2.15 11.99 8.85
C PRO A 147 2.51 11.91 7.36
N ILE A 148 1.70 11.22 6.57
CA ILE A 148 1.88 11.17 5.10
C ILE A 148 1.61 12.54 4.49
N GLU A 149 0.48 13.15 4.86
CA GLU A 149 0.16 14.53 4.49
C GLU A 149 0.89 15.45 5.48
N GLN A 150 2.07 15.93 5.07
CA GLN A 150 2.95 16.72 5.92
C GLN A 150 3.03 18.15 5.37
N GLU A 151 2.74 19.14 6.22
CA GLU A 151 2.86 20.55 5.83
C GLU A 151 4.33 20.88 5.47
N VAL A 152 4.52 21.48 4.29
CA VAL A 152 5.82 21.93 3.78
C VAL A 152 5.83 23.45 3.70
N ASN A 153 6.70 24.07 4.50
CA ASN A 153 6.84 25.52 4.56
C ASN A 153 8.10 26.01 3.82
N ASN A 154 9.13 25.17 3.73
CA ASN A 154 10.39 25.50 3.10
C ASN A 154 10.76 24.46 2.03
N PRO A 155 11.17 24.87 0.80
CA PRO A 155 11.63 23.94 -0.22
C PRO A 155 12.73 22.95 0.23
N ALA A 156 13.55 23.32 1.21
CA ALA A 156 14.57 22.42 1.76
C ALA A 156 13.98 21.22 2.53
N GLU A 157 12.72 21.31 2.98
CA GLU A 157 12.00 20.24 3.68
C GLU A 157 11.46 19.18 2.71
N ILE A 158 11.27 19.52 1.43
CA ILE A 158 10.69 18.62 0.42
C ILE A 158 11.53 17.33 0.32
N GLY A 159 12.86 17.47 0.34
CA GLY A 159 13.78 16.33 0.29
C GLY A 159 13.57 15.30 1.41
N GLN A 160 12.99 15.72 2.54
CA GLN A 160 12.72 14.86 3.70
C GLN A 160 11.43 14.03 3.52
N LEU A 161 10.53 14.46 2.64
CA LEU A 161 9.30 13.72 2.36
C LEU A 161 9.52 12.55 1.40
N PHE A 162 10.67 12.50 0.73
CA PHE A 162 11.04 11.38 -0.13
C PHE A 162 11.61 10.22 0.71
N ASP A 163 10.76 9.60 1.52
CA ASP A 163 11.14 8.52 2.44
C ASP A 163 10.09 7.39 2.49
N ALA A 164 10.31 6.38 3.35
CA ALA A 164 9.42 5.22 3.42
C ALA A 164 7.97 5.55 3.85
N ILE A 165 7.69 6.76 4.35
CA ILE A 165 6.32 7.19 4.66
C ILE A 165 5.57 7.54 3.37
N SER A 166 6.14 8.36 2.49
CA SER A 166 5.49 8.74 1.23
C SER A 166 5.40 7.57 0.24
N TYR A 167 6.43 6.71 0.19
CA TYR A 167 6.45 5.57 -0.74
C TYR A 167 5.72 4.36 -0.14
N SER A 168 6.35 3.73 0.86
CA SER A 168 5.93 2.41 1.34
C SER A 168 4.68 2.45 2.23
N LYS A 169 4.56 3.41 3.16
CA LYS A 169 3.36 3.54 4.01
C LYS A 169 2.16 3.95 3.16
N GLY A 170 2.33 4.96 2.31
CA GLY A 170 1.31 5.40 1.38
C GLY A 170 0.84 4.28 0.45
N GLY A 171 1.75 3.54 -0.17
CA GLY A 171 1.39 2.38 -1.01
C GLY A 171 0.65 1.28 -0.24
N SER A 172 1.06 1.00 1.00
CA SER A 172 0.39 0.02 1.87
C SER A 172 -1.03 0.47 2.26
N ILE A 173 -1.23 1.78 2.47
CA ILE A 173 -2.52 2.37 2.78
C ILE A 173 -3.44 2.37 1.54
N LEU A 174 -2.90 2.58 0.33
CA LEU A 174 -3.67 2.43 -0.92
C LEU A 174 -4.09 0.97 -1.15
N ARG A 175 -3.22 0.00 -0.88
CA ARG A 175 -3.58 -1.43 -0.91
C ARG A 175 -4.71 -1.74 0.08
N MET A 176 -4.63 -1.23 1.30
CA MET A 176 -5.70 -1.37 2.30
C MET A 176 -7.01 -0.71 1.85
N LEU A 177 -6.93 0.47 1.23
CA LEU A 177 -8.10 1.19 0.75
C LEU A 177 -8.78 0.47 -0.42
N GLU A 178 -8.02 -0.01 -1.39
CA GLU A 178 -8.56 -0.83 -2.49
C GLU A 178 -9.26 -2.08 -1.95
N ASP A 179 -8.64 -2.75 -0.98
CA ASP A 179 -9.20 -3.93 -0.33
C ASP A 179 -10.48 -3.61 0.48
N PHE A 180 -10.53 -2.41 1.09
CA PHE A 180 -11.69 -1.93 1.84
C PHE A 180 -12.87 -1.59 0.92
N ILE A 181 -12.65 -0.85 -0.16
CA ILE A 181 -13.74 -0.38 -1.03
C ILE A 181 -14.06 -1.33 -2.18
N GLY A 182 -13.14 -2.23 -2.53
CA GLY A 182 -13.24 -3.17 -3.63
C GLY A 182 -12.54 -2.65 -4.89
N ALA A 183 -11.76 -3.52 -5.54
CA ALA A 183 -10.92 -3.16 -6.69
C ALA A 183 -11.68 -2.50 -7.85
N SER A 184 -12.90 -2.95 -8.13
CA SER A 184 -13.72 -2.37 -9.22
C SER A 184 -14.15 -0.92 -8.93
N ASP A 185 -14.59 -0.65 -7.69
CA ASP A 185 -15.04 0.69 -7.30
C ASP A 185 -13.82 1.62 -7.11
N PHE A 186 -12.71 1.07 -6.62
CA PHE A 186 -11.43 1.79 -6.56
C PHE A 186 -10.98 2.22 -7.95
N GLN A 187 -10.87 1.29 -8.91
CA GLN A 187 -10.48 1.62 -10.28
C GLN A 187 -11.43 2.64 -10.90
N LYS A 188 -12.74 2.48 -10.75
CA LYS A 188 -13.74 3.44 -11.25
C LYS A 188 -13.51 4.85 -10.69
N GLY A 189 -13.24 4.95 -9.38
CA GLY A 189 -12.96 6.24 -8.74
C GLY A 189 -11.64 6.85 -9.21
N ILE A 190 -10.59 6.04 -9.40
CA ILE A 190 -9.32 6.50 -9.99
C ILE A 190 -9.52 7.06 -11.41
N ARG A 191 -10.29 6.38 -12.26
CA ARG A 191 -10.58 6.88 -13.61
C ARG A 191 -11.30 8.22 -13.59
N ALA A 192 -12.28 8.38 -12.68
CA ALA A 192 -12.99 9.64 -12.50
C ALA A 192 -12.04 10.75 -12.02
N TYR A 193 -11.24 10.48 -10.98
CA TYR A 193 -10.22 11.39 -10.46
C TYR A 193 -9.26 11.88 -11.54
N LEU A 194 -8.68 10.96 -12.32
CA LEU A 194 -7.74 11.31 -13.39
C LEU A 194 -8.43 12.12 -14.49
N THR A 195 -9.64 11.74 -14.89
CA THR A 195 -10.41 12.45 -15.94
C THR A 195 -10.74 13.87 -15.51
N ASP A 196 -11.23 14.06 -14.29
CA ASP A 196 -11.70 15.34 -13.79
C ASP A 196 -10.56 16.34 -13.53
N ASN A 197 -9.35 15.84 -13.24
CA ASN A 197 -8.17 16.65 -12.91
C ASN A 197 -7.09 16.65 -14.00
N SER A 198 -7.35 16.05 -15.17
CA SER A 198 -6.37 15.92 -16.27
C SER A 198 -5.81 17.28 -16.70
N TYR A 199 -4.48 17.33 -16.86
CA TYR A 199 -3.70 18.53 -17.19
C TYR A 199 -3.80 19.65 -16.15
N GLY A 200 -4.08 19.28 -14.91
CA GLY A 200 -4.28 20.20 -13.80
C GLY A 200 -3.63 19.71 -12.52
N ASN A 201 -4.05 20.34 -11.43
CA ASN A 201 -3.59 20.01 -10.09
C ASN A 201 -4.72 19.45 -9.24
N ALA A 202 -4.38 18.56 -8.30
CA ALA A 202 -5.32 18.00 -7.35
C ALA A 202 -4.81 18.09 -5.91
N GLU A 203 -5.75 18.12 -4.97
CA GLU A 203 -5.53 17.99 -3.53
C GLU A 203 -6.03 16.61 -3.06
N THR A 204 -5.59 16.20 -1.87
CA THR A 204 -5.99 14.92 -1.25
C THR A 204 -7.51 14.69 -1.25
N GLN A 205 -8.29 15.76 -1.06
CA GLN A 205 -9.75 15.69 -1.04
C GLN A 205 -10.39 15.38 -2.41
N ASP A 206 -9.75 15.72 -3.53
CA ASP A 206 -10.27 15.44 -4.87
C ASP A 206 -10.28 13.92 -5.13
N LEU A 207 -9.21 13.24 -4.73
CA LEU A 207 -9.11 11.78 -4.78
C LEU A 207 -10.15 11.11 -3.88
N TRP A 208 -10.25 11.54 -2.61
CA TRP A 208 -11.22 10.98 -1.67
C TRP A 208 -12.63 11.13 -2.19
N SER A 209 -13.00 12.31 -2.69
CA SER A 209 -14.34 12.56 -3.22
C SER A 209 -14.66 11.64 -4.39
N ALA A 210 -13.72 11.41 -5.31
CA ALA A 210 -13.91 10.48 -6.43
C ALA A 210 -14.13 9.03 -5.97
N LEU A 211 -13.37 8.57 -4.97
CA LEU A 211 -13.48 7.22 -4.41
C LEU A 211 -14.72 7.03 -3.53
N GLU A 212 -15.17 8.07 -2.82
CA GLU A 212 -16.45 8.06 -2.09
C GLU A 212 -17.63 7.93 -3.05
N VAL A 213 -17.63 8.69 -4.14
CA VAL A 213 -18.68 8.65 -5.17
C VAL A 213 -18.72 7.27 -5.85
N SER A 214 -17.57 6.67 -6.14
CA SER A 214 -17.53 5.38 -6.84
C SER A 214 -17.97 4.20 -5.96
N SER A 215 -17.59 4.21 -4.67
CA SER A 215 -17.79 3.08 -3.75
C SER A 215 -19.00 3.21 -2.82
N GLY A 216 -19.50 4.43 -2.59
CA GLY A 216 -20.51 4.71 -1.58
C GLY A 216 -20.04 4.51 -0.13
N LYS A 217 -18.74 4.34 0.10
CA LYS A 217 -18.12 4.19 1.43
C LYS A 217 -17.52 5.51 1.91
N PRO A 218 -17.35 5.71 3.24
CA PRO A 218 -16.86 6.97 3.80
C PRO A 218 -15.32 7.09 3.69
N VAL A 219 -14.79 7.09 2.45
CA VAL A 219 -13.35 7.08 2.16
C VAL A 219 -12.65 8.28 2.79
N GLY A 220 -13.14 9.51 2.63
CA GLY A 220 -12.50 10.70 3.19
C GLY A 220 -12.37 10.62 4.72
N LYS A 221 -13.45 10.24 5.41
CA LYS A 221 -13.44 10.04 6.87
C LYS A 221 -12.42 8.98 7.30
N VAL A 222 -12.36 7.86 6.58
CA VAL A 222 -11.43 6.77 6.90
C VAL A 222 -10.00 7.21 6.66
N MET A 223 -9.70 7.70 5.46
CA MET A 223 -8.35 7.95 4.99
C MET A 223 -7.71 9.18 5.61
N ASP A 224 -8.49 10.20 5.99
CA ASP A 224 -7.99 11.32 6.79
C ASP A 224 -7.34 10.83 8.09
N SER A 225 -7.90 9.80 8.74
CA SER A 225 -7.30 9.22 9.95
C SER A 225 -6.00 8.47 9.69
N TRP A 226 -5.66 8.16 8.43
CA TRP A 226 -4.45 7.44 8.05
C TRP A 226 -3.35 8.36 7.52
N VAL A 227 -3.72 9.41 6.78
CA VAL A 227 -2.73 10.28 6.12
C VAL A 227 -2.34 11.50 6.96
N LYS A 228 -3.25 12.04 7.79
CA LYS A 228 -3.04 13.29 8.54
C LYS A 228 -2.42 13.11 9.93
N GLN A 229 -2.14 11.87 10.34
CA GLN A 229 -1.53 11.57 11.65
C GLN A 229 -0.40 10.55 11.54
N THR A 230 0.57 10.67 12.44
CA THR A 230 1.76 9.80 12.49
C THR A 230 1.43 8.43 13.09
N GLY A 231 2.14 7.40 12.61
CA GLY A 231 2.06 6.05 13.16
C GLY A 231 0.94 5.20 12.58
N PHE A 232 0.81 4.02 13.16
CA PHE A 232 -0.20 3.02 12.82
C PHE A 232 -0.68 2.29 14.08
N PRO A 233 -1.87 1.66 14.04
CA PRO A 233 -2.39 0.96 15.21
C PRO A 233 -1.83 -0.46 15.36
N MET A 234 -1.70 -0.88 16.61
CA MET A 234 -1.74 -2.27 17.03
C MET A 234 -3.18 -2.62 17.41
N ILE A 235 -3.76 -3.61 16.75
CA ILE A 235 -5.10 -4.13 17.02
C ILE A 235 -4.98 -5.35 17.93
N SER A 236 -5.51 -5.24 19.14
CA SER A 236 -5.54 -6.33 20.11
C SER A 236 -6.87 -7.07 20.04
N ALA A 237 -6.84 -8.40 19.89
CA ALA A 237 -7.99 -9.27 20.05
C ALA A 237 -7.98 -9.91 21.44
N ASP A 238 -9.10 -9.75 22.16
CA ASP A 238 -9.39 -10.44 23.40
C ASP A 238 -10.70 -11.21 23.24
N ARG A 239 -10.61 -12.53 23.36
CA ARG A 239 -11.70 -13.48 23.14
C ARG A 239 -11.70 -14.49 24.29
N ALA A 240 -12.84 -14.66 24.96
CA ALA A 240 -13.02 -15.78 25.86
C ALA A 240 -12.92 -17.10 25.07
N GLN A 241 -12.31 -18.16 25.61
CA GLN A 241 -12.09 -19.43 24.89
C GLN A 241 -13.34 -19.93 24.18
N ASP A 242 -13.19 -20.32 22.92
CA ASP A 242 -14.24 -20.83 22.02
C ASP A 242 -15.45 -19.90 21.80
N SER A 243 -15.35 -18.65 22.26
CA SER A 243 -16.40 -17.66 22.12
C SER A 243 -16.42 -17.09 20.71
N LYS A 244 -17.64 -16.82 20.22
CA LYS A 244 -17.88 -16.00 19.03
C LYS A 244 -17.80 -14.51 19.33
N ASN A 245 -17.77 -14.11 20.60
CA ASN A 245 -17.67 -12.73 21.02
C ASN A 245 -16.21 -12.32 21.15
N ILE A 246 -15.80 -11.31 20.38
CA ILE A 246 -14.44 -10.77 20.35
C ILE A 246 -14.50 -9.32 20.80
N LYS A 247 -13.65 -8.96 21.76
CA LYS A 247 -13.34 -7.57 22.06
C LYS A 247 -12.11 -7.18 21.25
N LEU A 248 -12.23 -6.14 20.44
CA LEU A 248 -11.11 -5.55 19.72
C LEU A 248 -10.78 -4.19 20.35
N SER A 249 -9.50 -3.92 20.54
CA SER A 249 -9.01 -2.60 20.94
C SER A 249 -7.84 -2.16 20.08
N GLN A 250 -7.68 -0.85 19.90
CA GLN A 250 -6.56 -0.26 19.16
C GLN A 250 -5.73 0.68 20.04
N THR A 251 -4.43 0.64 19.83
CA THR A 251 -3.46 1.59 20.41
C THR A 251 -2.39 1.88 19.38
N ARG A 252 -1.84 3.11 19.34
CA ARG A 252 -0.67 3.41 18.50
C ARG A 252 0.47 2.45 18.84
N PHE A 253 1.07 1.85 17.81
CA PHE A 253 2.28 1.06 17.97
C PHE A 253 3.50 1.98 18.03
N LEU A 254 4.38 1.75 19.02
CA LEU A 254 5.67 2.42 19.16
C LEU A 254 6.70 1.42 19.69
N TYR A 255 7.92 1.44 19.14
CA TYR A 255 9.01 0.58 19.63
C TYR A 255 9.39 0.90 21.08
N ASP A 256 9.39 2.19 21.46
CA ASP A 256 9.68 2.64 22.82
C ASP A 256 8.68 2.07 23.87
N HIS A 257 7.45 1.73 23.44
CA HIS A 257 6.40 1.20 24.30
C HIS A 257 6.44 -0.33 24.43
N ILE A 258 7.42 -1.01 23.81
CA ILE A 258 7.60 -2.45 23.95
C ILE A 258 8.18 -2.78 25.34
N GLU A 259 9.07 -1.93 25.86
CA GLU A 259 9.73 -2.13 27.15
C GLU A 259 9.07 -1.33 28.29
N ASP A 260 8.54 -0.14 28.00
CA ASP A 260 7.86 0.71 28.97
C ASP A 260 6.34 0.52 28.97
N LYS A 261 5.76 0.39 30.17
CA LYS A 261 4.30 0.27 30.36
C LYS A 261 3.63 1.50 29.74
N GLN A 262 2.83 1.25 28.69
CA GLN A 262 1.99 2.23 27.97
C GLN A 262 1.69 3.49 28.81
N ASP A 263 2.23 4.65 28.41
CA ASP A 263 1.73 5.90 28.96
C ASP A 263 0.29 6.06 28.44
N ASN A 264 -0.69 5.90 29.34
CA ASN A 264 -2.13 5.88 29.09
C ASN A 264 -2.70 7.23 28.57
N LYS A 265 -1.82 8.13 28.11
CA LYS A 265 -2.13 9.48 27.63
C LYS A 265 -2.34 9.55 26.12
N GLU A 266 -1.83 8.58 25.35
CA GLU A 266 -1.93 8.59 23.88
C GLU A 266 -3.37 8.31 23.43
N LYS A 267 -4.02 9.33 22.87
CA LYS A 267 -5.44 9.32 22.46
C LYS A 267 -5.66 9.02 20.99
N THR A 268 -4.58 8.95 20.19
CA THR A 268 -4.65 8.68 18.75
C THR A 268 -5.43 7.40 18.44
N SER A 269 -6.28 7.45 17.41
CA SER A 269 -7.07 6.33 16.91
C SER A 269 -7.32 6.48 15.41
N TRP A 270 -7.55 5.36 14.75
CA TRP A 270 -7.80 5.25 13.32
C TRP A 270 -9.19 4.66 13.06
N PHE A 271 -9.77 4.98 11.91
CA PHE A 271 -10.86 4.21 11.35
C PHE A 271 -10.26 3.02 10.60
N VAL A 272 -10.35 1.82 11.18
CA VAL A 272 -9.60 0.65 10.68
C VAL A 272 -10.54 -0.33 9.97
N PRO A 273 -10.37 -0.56 8.66
CA PRO A 273 -10.98 -1.71 7.99
C PRO A 273 -10.35 -3.00 8.52
N ILE A 274 -11.11 -3.76 9.31
CA ILE A 274 -10.66 -5.01 9.91
C ILE A 274 -11.27 -6.17 9.13
N LYS A 275 -10.41 -7.11 8.76
CA LYS A 275 -10.77 -8.42 8.21
C LYS A 275 -10.43 -9.50 9.23
N ILE A 276 -11.35 -10.43 9.42
CA ILE A 276 -11.23 -11.53 10.39
C ILE A 276 -11.55 -12.84 9.68
N GLY A 277 -10.56 -13.73 9.60
CA GLY A 277 -10.75 -15.13 9.23
C GLY A 277 -10.92 -16.02 10.46
N SER A 278 -11.57 -17.17 10.30
CA SER A 278 -11.73 -18.18 11.35
C SER A 278 -11.78 -19.59 10.75
N ASN A 279 -11.73 -20.60 11.61
CA ASN A 279 -11.86 -22.03 11.25
C ASN A 279 -13.22 -22.43 10.68
N LEU A 280 -14.21 -21.54 10.76
CA LEU A 280 -15.50 -21.77 10.17
C LEU A 280 -15.40 -21.32 8.70
N GLU A 281 -15.17 -22.27 7.80
CA GLU A 281 -15.08 -22.06 6.35
C GLU A 281 -16.16 -21.08 5.85
N ASP A 282 -15.81 -20.25 4.86
CA ASP A 282 -16.64 -19.20 4.24
C ASP A 282 -16.91 -17.89 5.03
N ASN A 283 -16.32 -17.66 6.21
CA ASN A 283 -16.54 -16.40 6.95
C ASN A 283 -15.29 -15.51 7.05
N LEU A 284 -14.95 -14.83 5.95
CA LEU A 284 -14.13 -13.62 6.03
C LEU A 284 -15.03 -12.45 6.45
N GLN A 285 -15.06 -12.14 7.74
CA GLN A 285 -15.85 -11.01 8.23
C GLN A 285 -15.06 -9.71 8.04
N THR A 286 -15.69 -8.71 7.41
CA THR A 286 -15.12 -7.38 7.24
C THR A 286 -15.95 -6.37 8.00
N LEU A 287 -15.31 -5.48 8.75
CA LEU A 287 -15.98 -4.41 9.51
C LEU A 287 -15.09 -3.17 9.59
N LEU A 288 -15.71 -2.02 9.85
CA LEU A 288 -15.00 -0.78 10.12
C LEU A 288 -14.95 -0.53 11.63
N MET A 289 -13.75 -0.51 12.22
CA MET A 289 -13.55 -0.14 13.61
C MET A 289 -13.49 1.38 13.73
N GLU A 290 -14.58 1.98 14.20
CA GLU A 290 -14.74 3.45 14.31
C GLU A 290 -14.36 4.03 15.68
N SER A 291 -14.09 3.17 16.66
CA SER A 291 -13.74 3.57 18.03
C SER A 291 -12.53 2.80 18.55
N ARG A 292 -11.97 3.26 19.68
CA ARG A 292 -10.81 2.62 20.31
C ARG A 292 -11.06 1.20 20.79
N ASP A 293 -12.28 0.92 21.21
CA ASP A 293 -12.74 -0.40 21.63
C ASP A 293 -14.05 -0.70 20.92
N ILE A 294 -14.18 -1.93 20.42
CA ILE A 294 -15.44 -2.47 19.90
C ILE A 294 -15.63 -3.90 20.43
N LYS A 295 -16.89 -4.32 20.50
CA LYS A 295 -17.25 -5.71 20.72
C LYS A 295 -18.02 -6.19 19.50
N ILE A 296 -17.57 -7.30 18.95
CA ILE A 296 -18.19 -7.91 17.79
C ILE A 296 -18.56 -9.35 18.13
N GLN A 297 -19.59 -9.84 17.47
CA GLN A 297 -19.91 -11.25 17.44
C GLN A 297 -19.60 -11.76 16.03
N LEU A 298 -18.83 -12.84 15.93
CA LEU A 298 -18.53 -13.45 14.64
C LEU A 298 -19.81 -13.89 13.94
N GLU A 299 -20.01 -13.39 12.73
CA GLU A 299 -21.12 -13.78 11.87
C GLU A 299 -20.82 -15.16 11.29
N THR A 300 -21.62 -16.17 11.65
CA THR A 300 -21.46 -17.51 11.11
C THR A 300 -22.78 -18.26 11.06
N ASN A 301 -23.03 -18.89 9.91
CA ASN A 301 -24.19 -19.75 9.67
C ASN A 301 -23.98 -21.18 10.18
N GLN A 302 -22.77 -21.50 10.68
CA GLN A 302 -22.42 -22.85 11.09
C GLN A 302 -22.58 -23.08 12.61
N LYS A 303 -23.03 -24.29 12.96
CA LYS A 303 -23.03 -24.80 14.32
C LYS A 303 -21.64 -25.36 14.62
N GLY A 304 -20.80 -24.59 15.28
CA GLY A 304 -19.45 -24.99 15.68
C GLY A 304 -18.83 -23.97 16.63
N ASN A 305 -17.82 -24.41 17.37
CA ASN A 305 -16.96 -23.55 18.17
C ASN A 305 -15.91 -22.90 17.27
N VAL A 306 -15.54 -21.67 17.61
CA VAL A 306 -14.46 -20.95 16.92
C VAL A 306 -13.14 -21.40 17.56
N SER A 307 -12.38 -22.27 16.90
CA SER A 307 -11.10 -22.76 17.41
C SER A 307 -10.00 -21.71 17.27
N TRP A 308 -9.95 -21.00 16.15
CA TRP A 308 -8.97 -19.94 15.90
C TRP A 308 -9.59 -18.73 15.18
N ILE A 309 -8.96 -17.57 15.37
CA ILE A 309 -9.26 -16.35 14.62
C ILE A 309 -7.96 -15.75 14.09
N LYS A 310 -7.97 -15.26 12.84
CA LYS A 310 -6.87 -14.53 12.23
C LYS A 310 -7.36 -13.14 11.83
N LEU A 311 -6.91 -12.12 12.55
CA LEU A 311 -7.04 -10.73 12.12
C LEU A 311 -6.08 -10.47 10.94
N ASN A 312 -6.50 -9.60 10.04
CA ASN A 312 -5.73 -9.17 8.87
C ASN A 312 -5.21 -10.35 8.01
N PRO A 313 -6.09 -11.26 7.54
CA PRO A 313 -5.69 -12.27 6.56
C PRO A 313 -5.14 -11.58 5.30
N ASN A 314 -4.12 -12.17 4.67
CA ASN A 314 -3.37 -11.60 3.54
C ASN A 314 -2.61 -10.28 3.83
N GLN A 315 -2.67 -9.79 5.07
CA GLN A 315 -1.99 -8.56 5.52
C GLN A 315 -2.29 -7.32 4.66
N THR A 316 -3.52 -7.20 4.14
CA THR A 316 -3.92 -6.03 3.33
C THR A 316 -4.07 -4.76 4.17
N GLY A 317 -4.35 -4.89 5.47
CA GLY A 317 -4.46 -3.75 6.38
C GLY A 317 -3.10 -3.28 6.91
N PHE A 318 -2.87 -1.97 6.95
CA PHE A 318 -1.65 -1.37 7.50
C PHE A 318 -1.70 -1.24 9.03
N TYR A 319 -1.72 -2.38 9.72
CA TYR A 319 -1.72 -2.43 11.18
C TYR A 319 -1.11 -3.73 11.69
N ARG A 320 -0.59 -3.70 12.92
CA ARG A 320 -0.14 -4.91 13.61
C ARG A 320 -1.27 -5.54 14.42
N THR A 321 -1.15 -6.83 14.69
CA THR A 321 -2.15 -7.58 15.45
C THR A 321 -1.53 -8.17 16.72
N LYS A 322 -2.23 -8.09 17.83
CA LYS A 322 -1.87 -8.70 19.11
C LYS A 322 -2.98 -9.66 19.55
N TYR A 323 -2.58 -10.85 19.96
CA TYR A 323 -3.48 -11.89 20.44
C TYR A 323 -3.16 -12.26 21.88
N THR A 324 -4.11 -12.89 22.55
CA THR A 324 -3.87 -13.58 23.83
C THR A 324 -2.93 -14.79 23.61
N GLU A 325 -2.24 -15.25 24.65
CA GLU A 325 -1.39 -16.45 24.57
C GLU A 325 -2.19 -17.67 24.09
N SER A 326 -3.45 -17.81 24.54
CA SER A 326 -4.32 -18.89 24.09
C SER A 326 -4.67 -18.81 22.60
N ASP A 327 -4.98 -17.62 22.08
CA ASP A 327 -5.27 -17.48 20.64
C ASP A 327 -4.02 -17.66 19.78
N LEU A 328 -2.83 -17.29 20.27
CA LEU A 328 -1.56 -17.60 19.59
C LEU A 328 -1.32 -19.10 19.50
N GLU A 329 -1.55 -19.86 20.58
CA GLU A 329 -1.41 -21.31 20.56
C GLU A 329 -2.44 -21.96 19.61
N ASN A 330 -3.67 -21.44 19.57
CA ASN A 330 -4.68 -21.89 18.62
C ASN A 330 -4.27 -21.65 17.16
N LEU A 331 -3.73 -20.47 16.83
CA LEU A 331 -3.21 -20.18 15.50
C LEU A 331 -2.06 -21.10 15.12
N LYS A 332 -1.13 -21.34 16.04
CA LYS A 332 -0.02 -22.28 15.85
C LYS A 332 -0.53 -23.70 15.58
N ASN A 333 -1.52 -24.17 16.34
CA ASN A 333 -2.13 -25.48 16.14
C ASN A 333 -2.81 -25.58 14.77
N ALA A 334 -3.52 -24.53 14.34
CA ALA A 334 -4.14 -24.46 13.03
C ALA A 334 -3.13 -24.56 11.88
N ILE A 335 -1.99 -23.88 11.99
CA ILE A 335 -0.89 -23.96 11.02
C ILE A 335 -0.31 -25.38 10.97
N VAL A 336 -0.04 -25.99 12.14
CA VAL A 336 0.49 -27.37 12.22
C VAL A 336 -0.50 -28.39 11.64
N ALA A 337 -1.80 -28.15 11.79
CA ALA A 337 -2.86 -28.99 11.24
C ALA A 337 -3.12 -28.75 9.74
N GLY A 338 -2.54 -27.70 9.14
CA GLY A 338 -2.78 -27.31 7.74
C GLY A 338 -4.14 -26.63 7.50
N GLU A 339 -4.80 -26.17 8.57
CA GLU A 339 -6.08 -25.45 8.50
C GLU A 339 -5.90 -23.95 8.19
N LEU A 340 -4.71 -23.41 8.47
CA LEU A 340 -4.34 -22.03 8.22
C LEU A 340 -2.98 -21.98 7.53
N ASN A 341 -2.90 -21.25 6.41
CA ASN A 341 -1.62 -21.00 5.75
C ASN A 341 -0.76 -20.06 6.62
N PRO A 342 0.56 -20.32 6.71
CA PRO A 342 1.48 -19.55 7.53
C PRO A 342 1.58 -18.07 7.13
#